data_AF-A0A938EQZ1-F1
#
_entry.id   AF-A0A938EQZ1-F1
#
_cell.length_a   1.000
_cell.length_b   1.000
_cell.length_c   1.000
_cell.angle_alpha   90.00
_cell.angle_beta   90.00
_cell.angle_gamma   90.00
#
_symmetry.space_group_name_H-M   'P 1'
#
loop_
_entity.id
_entity.type
_entity.pdbx_description
1 polymer ?
#
loop_
_entity_poly.entity_id
_entity_poly.type
_entity_poly.pdbx_seq_one_letter_code
_entity_poly.pdbx_strand_id
1 'polypeptide(L)'
;MQPLLRAEQSKGTNRLTMDTQSSNTSNSGRRKFLAIVAGVASAFFIGDKALAAKKPVAKKSKKKPVKKAPVKKAPAKPVAKSTPSPKASATPSQTPSESASPTASPSPSPTPTPTDSPSPAASASAAPAPVVPANAKALTVAGKSLTTSELAIGATTAATFPKNGVTTAVLVTRVDQSTYVALKPVCTHAGGPVELSGGSLVCIWHNSRFNQKTGAVINGPADSPLPTENVTLIGDTVYYVP
;
A
#
# COMPACT_ATOMS: atom_id res chain seq x y z
N MET A 1 69.43 24.62 -39.38
CA MET A 1 69.54 23.20 -38.98
C MET A 1 68.14 22.59 -39.07
N GLN A 2 67.78 22.07 -40.24
CA GLN A 2 66.73 21.06 -40.43
C GLN A 2 67.40 19.66 -40.30
N PRO A 3 66.69 18.50 -40.35
CA PRO A 3 65.27 18.16 -40.11
C PRO A 3 65.09 16.85 -39.28
N LEU A 4 63.91 16.19 -39.39
CA LEU A 4 63.57 14.74 -39.20
C LEU A 4 62.83 14.42 -37.88
N LEU A 5 61.69 13.72 -37.78
CA LEU A 5 60.79 12.90 -38.65
C LEU A 5 59.41 12.85 -37.91
N ARG A 6 58.26 13.21 -38.50
CA ARG A 6 57.29 12.42 -39.32
C ARG A 6 56.49 11.30 -38.59
N ALA A 7 55.16 11.46 -38.55
CA ALA A 7 54.06 10.49 -38.84
C ALA A 7 52.73 11.14 -38.37
N GLU A 8 51.76 11.62 -39.16
CA GLU A 8 50.99 11.13 -40.32
C GLU A 8 50.14 9.88 -40.06
N GLN A 9 48.80 10.07 -40.13
CA GLN A 9 47.66 9.16 -40.38
C GLN A 9 46.44 9.65 -39.54
N SER A 10 45.36 10.26 -40.05
CA SER A 10 44.52 10.04 -41.24
C SER A 10 43.80 8.68 -41.28
N LYS A 11 42.54 8.68 -40.80
CA LYS A 11 41.31 8.14 -41.42
C LYS A 11 40.33 7.64 -40.36
N GLY A 12 39.05 7.91 -40.58
CA GLY A 12 38.00 7.11 -39.95
C GLY A 12 36.70 7.84 -39.66
N THR A 13 36.05 8.37 -40.70
CA THR A 13 34.61 8.57 -40.69
C THR A 13 33.91 7.30 -40.20
N ASN A 14 33.12 7.38 -39.14
CA ASN A 14 32.01 6.44 -38.94
C ASN A 14 30.80 7.16 -38.38
N ARG A 15 30.10 7.80 -39.33
CA ARG A 15 28.71 8.17 -39.27
C ARG A 15 27.90 6.87 -39.25
N LEU A 16 27.61 6.36 -38.06
CA LEU A 16 26.64 5.27 -37.87
C LEU A 16 25.23 5.86 -37.99
N THR A 17 24.80 6.02 -39.24
CA THR A 17 23.43 5.82 -39.66
C THR A 17 23.18 4.31 -39.68
N MET A 18 22.32 3.81 -38.80
CA MET A 18 21.60 2.55 -39.03
C MET A 18 20.16 2.68 -38.52
N ASP A 19 19.29 2.95 -39.49
CA ASP A 19 18.08 2.20 -39.79
C ASP A 19 17.22 1.74 -38.60
N THR A 20 16.29 2.62 -38.20
CA THR A 20 15.02 2.20 -37.62
C THR A 20 14.21 1.48 -38.70
N GLN A 21 14.32 0.15 -38.74
CA GLN A 21 13.49 -0.68 -39.60
C GLN A 21 12.03 -0.64 -39.17
N SER A 22 11.23 -0.26 -40.16
CA SER A 22 9.79 -0.32 -40.22
C SER A 22 9.31 -1.72 -40.64
N SER A 23 8.32 -2.26 -39.93
CA SER A 23 7.26 -3.17 -40.44
C SER A 23 6.37 -3.57 -39.23
N ASN A 24 5.21 -2.96 -38.96
CA ASN A 24 3.96 -2.85 -39.72
C ASN A 24 3.16 -4.17 -39.82
N THR A 25 2.05 -4.25 -39.05
CA THR A 25 0.75 -4.90 -39.32
C THR A 25 -0.04 -4.90 -38.00
N SER A 26 -0.92 -3.92 -37.76
CA SER A 26 -2.35 -3.89 -38.14
C SER A 26 -3.25 -4.49 -37.05
N ASN A 27 -4.01 -3.64 -36.34
CA ASN A 27 -5.46 -3.64 -36.53
C ASN A 27 -6.07 -2.30 -36.09
N SER A 28 -6.82 -1.75 -37.02
CA SER A 28 -7.59 -0.53 -37.03
C SER A 28 -8.86 -0.59 -36.18
N GLY A 29 -9.13 0.48 -35.44
CA GLY A 29 -10.42 0.69 -34.78
C GLY A 29 -10.75 2.15 -34.48
N ARG A 30 -10.24 3.10 -35.26
CA ARG A 30 -10.50 4.55 -35.07
C ARG A 30 -11.66 4.97 -35.98
N ARG A 31 -12.88 4.93 -35.45
CA ARG A 31 -14.07 5.45 -36.14
C ARG A 31 -13.97 6.98 -36.21
N LYS A 32 -13.75 7.48 -37.42
CA LYS A 32 -13.86 8.87 -37.81
C LYS A 32 -15.32 9.31 -37.65
N PHE A 33 -15.59 10.34 -36.86
CA PHE A 33 -16.81 11.13 -37.01
C PHE A 33 -16.43 12.43 -37.70
N LEU A 34 -16.89 12.52 -38.95
CA LEU A 34 -16.75 13.64 -39.85
C LEU A 34 -17.73 14.73 -39.41
N ALA A 35 -17.22 15.95 -39.25
CA ALA A 35 -18.02 17.14 -39.09
C ALA A 35 -18.82 17.40 -40.37
N ILE A 36 -20.14 17.55 -40.23
CA ILE A 36 -21.00 18.17 -41.25
C ILE A 36 -21.69 19.35 -40.56
N VAL A 37 -21.30 20.55 -40.99
CA VAL A 37 -22.00 21.80 -40.72
C VAL A 37 -23.06 21.96 -41.81
N ALA A 38 -24.33 21.95 -41.43
CA ALA A 38 -25.42 22.45 -42.26
C ALA A 38 -26.43 23.13 -41.33
N GLY A 39 -26.54 24.45 -41.47
CA GLY A 39 -27.51 25.25 -40.76
C GLY A 39 -28.93 25.02 -41.29
N VAL A 40 -29.90 25.08 -40.38
CA VAL A 40 -31.29 25.39 -40.69
C VAL A 40 -31.81 26.30 -39.57
N ALA A 41 -32.16 27.53 -39.95
CA ALA A 41 -32.90 28.46 -39.11
C ALA A 41 -34.35 27.99 -38.99
N SER A 42 -34.92 28.03 -37.78
CA SER A 42 -36.38 28.08 -37.55
C SER A 42 -36.65 28.60 -36.15
N ALA A 43 -37.39 29.71 -36.09
CA ALA A 43 -37.86 30.36 -34.88
C ALA A 43 -39.12 29.68 -34.34
N PHE A 44 -39.20 29.41 -33.03
CA PHE A 44 -40.45 29.24 -32.25
C PHE A 44 -40.15 29.65 -30.79
N PHE A 45 -40.62 30.83 -30.36
CA PHE A 45 -41.87 31.09 -29.65
C PHE A 45 -41.92 30.62 -28.18
N ILE A 46 -41.80 31.61 -27.29
CA ILE A 46 -42.54 31.87 -26.04
C ILE A 46 -42.53 30.77 -24.95
N GLY A 47 -41.99 31.13 -23.77
CA GLY A 47 -42.28 30.41 -22.54
C GLY A 47 -41.43 30.78 -21.33
N ASP A 48 -41.42 32.05 -20.93
CA ASP A 48 -40.92 32.46 -19.61
C ASP A 48 -41.77 31.80 -18.51
N LYS A 49 -41.18 30.84 -17.79
CA LYS A 49 -41.71 30.39 -16.49
C LYS A 49 -40.60 30.42 -15.46
N ALA A 50 -40.45 31.59 -14.85
CA ALA A 50 -39.63 31.84 -13.68
C ALA A 50 -40.03 30.87 -12.55
N LEU A 51 -39.14 29.92 -12.22
CA LEU A 51 -39.25 29.16 -10.98
C LEU A 51 -38.34 29.80 -9.94
N ALA A 52 -39.00 30.40 -8.95
CA ALA A 52 -38.44 31.13 -7.84
C ALA A 52 -37.33 30.36 -7.10
N ALA A 53 -36.13 30.93 -7.11
CA ALA A 53 -35.04 30.59 -6.22
C ALA A 53 -35.42 30.94 -4.77
N LYS A 54 -35.89 29.95 -4.02
CA LYS A 54 -35.99 30.04 -2.55
C LYS A 54 -34.59 29.95 -1.95
N LYS A 55 -34.07 31.10 -1.53
CA LYS A 55 -32.87 31.22 -0.67
C LYS A 55 -33.02 30.34 0.59
N PRO A 56 -32.04 29.50 0.96
CA PRO A 56 -32.05 28.89 2.28
C PRO A 56 -31.71 29.94 3.34
N VAL A 57 -32.69 30.21 4.20
CA VAL A 57 -32.55 31.00 5.43
C VAL A 57 -31.54 30.34 6.36
N ALA A 58 -30.50 31.09 6.71
CA ALA A 58 -29.54 30.78 7.75
C ALA A 58 -30.27 30.57 9.09
N LYS A 59 -30.36 29.32 9.55
CA LYS A 59 -30.80 29.01 10.92
C LYS A 59 -29.64 29.25 11.87
N LYS A 60 -29.69 30.40 12.54
CA LYS A 60 -28.84 30.81 13.66
C LYS A 60 -29.11 29.88 14.85
N SER A 61 -28.28 28.85 15.02
CA SER A 61 -28.33 27.97 16.18
C SER A 61 -27.96 28.76 17.44
N LYS A 62 -28.96 29.02 18.28
CA LYS A 62 -28.81 29.67 19.59
C LYS A 62 -27.95 28.78 20.49
N LYS A 63 -26.76 29.27 20.86
CA LYS A 63 -25.91 28.69 21.91
C LYS A 63 -26.69 28.69 23.23
N LYS A 64 -26.89 27.51 23.82
CA LYS A 64 -27.41 27.36 25.19
C LYS A 64 -26.22 27.42 26.15
N PRO A 65 -26.23 28.27 27.19
CA PRO A 65 -25.12 28.35 28.13
C PRO A 65 -25.15 27.11 29.03
N VAL A 66 -24.17 26.23 28.88
CA VAL A 66 -23.94 25.15 29.84
C VAL A 66 -23.27 25.78 31.05
N LYS A 67 -23.99 25.80 32.18
CA LYS A 67 -23.51 26.25 33.48
C LYS A 67 -22.32 25.38 33.88
N LYS A 68 -21.18 26.02 34.17
CA LYS A 68 -19.99 25.41 34.75
C LYS A 68 -20.36 24.78 36.10
N ALA A 69 -20.18 23.48 36.24
CA ALA A 69 -20.11 22.81 37.53
C ALA A 69 -18.65 22.89 38.05
N PRO A 70 -18.42 23.11 39.35
CA PRO A 70 -17.09 23.30 39.90
C PRO A 70 -16.36 21.96 39.98
N VAL A 71 -15.28 21.81 39.20
CA VAL A 71 -14.34 20.70 39.38
C VAL A 71 -13.57 20.97 40.66
N LYS A 72 -13.85 20.17 41.69
CA LYS A 72 -13.08 20.17 42.93
C LYS A 72 -11.64 19.78 42.62
N LYS A 73 -10.73 20.69 42.96
CA LYS A 73 -9.29 20.56 43.02
C LYS A 73 -8.90 19.29 43.80
N ALA A 74 -8.39 18.28 43.10
CA ALA A 74 -7.68 17.16 43.73
C ALA A 74 -6.18 17.53 43.83
N PRO A 75 -5.53 17.33 44.99
CA PRO A 75 -4.17 17.78 45.22
C PRO A 75 -3.12 16.92 44.49
N ALA A 76 -2.10 17.60 44.00
CA ALA A 76 -0.84 17.02 43.57
C ALA A 76 -0.20 16.21 44.71
N LYS A 77 0.22 14.98 44.41
CA LYS A 77 1.19 14.20 45.18
C LYS A 77 2.35 13.82 44.26
N PRO A 78 3.56 13.62 44.81
CA PRO A 78 4.77 14.16 44.24
C PRO A 78 5.46 13.17 43.29
N VAL A 79 6.23 13.75 42.38
CA VAL A 79 7.29 13.10 41.61
C VAL A 79 8.24 12.37 42.56
N ALA A 80 8.28 11.04 42.48
CA ALA A 80 9.40 10.25 42.96
C ALA A 80 10.32 9.97 41.76
N LYS A 81 11.47 10.66 41.76
CA LYS A 81 12.66 10.31 40.99
C LYS A 81 13.13 8.92 41.40
N SER A 82 13.28 8.03 40.42
CA SER A 82 14.17 6.86 40.55
C SER A 82 14.82 6.59 39.20
N THR A 83 15.93 7.26 38.95
CA THR A 83 16.95 6.84 37.99
C THR A 83 17.69 5.64 38.57
N PRO A 84 18.00 4.61 37.76
CA PRO A 84 19.36 4.11 37.82
C PRO A 84 20.01 4.11 36.43
N SER A 85 21.16 4.78 36.38
CA SER A 85 22.23 4.58 35.42
C SER A 85 22.76 3.15 35.50
N PRO A 86 23.04 2.48 34.37
CA PRO A 86 24.17 1.60 34.30
C PRO A 86 25.37 2.32 33.68
N LYS A 87 26.41 2.33 34.50
CA LYS A 87 27.78 2.78 34.27
C LYS A 87 28.42 1.99 33.12
N ALA A 88 29.31 2.68 32.42
CA ALA A 88 30.07 2.24 31.27
C ALA A 88 30.96 0.99 31.49
N SER A 89 31.33 0.43 30.34
CA SER A 89 32.67 -0.08 30.01
C SER A 89 33.08 -1.45 30.55
N ALA A 90 33.10 -2.44 29.66
CA ALA A 90 34.18 -3.41 29.57
C ALA A 90 34.18 -4.08 28.18
N THR A 91 35.08 -3.62 27.30
CA THR A 91 35.67 -4.42 26.24
C THR A 91 36.59 -5.47 26.89
N PRO A 92 36.61 -6.71 26.36
CA PRO A 92 37.91 -7.31 26.09
C PRO A 92 38.02 -7.76 24.63
N SER A 93 39.06 -7.22 24.01
CA SER A 93 39.72 -7.73 22.83
C SER A 93 40.26 -9.13 23.13
N GLN A 94 39.98 -10.12 22.29
CA GLN A 94 40.81 -11.31 22.19
C GLN A 94 41.20 -11.53 20.73
N THR A 95 42.51 -11.46 20.57
CA THR A 95 43.38 -11.68 19.42
C THR A 95 43.06 -12.95 18.62
N PRO A 96 43.23 -12.92 17.28
CA PRO A 96 43.17 -14.10 16.43
C PRO A 96 44.48 -14.90 16.53
N SER A 97 44.39 -16.22 16.63
CA SER A 97 45.54 -17.12 16.50
C SER A 97 45.33 -18.07 15.33
N GLU A 98 46.40 -18.22 14.56
CA GLU A 98 46.50 -18.71 13.19
C GLU A 98 46.47 -20.24 13.06
N SER A 99 46.39 -20.66 11.77
CA SER A 99 47.05 -21.84 11.19
C SER A 99 46.39 -23.21 11.45
N ALA A 100 46.24 -24.13 10.50
CA ALA A 100 46.77 -24.26 9.15
C ALA A 100 45.88 -25.19 8.30
N SER A 101 45.99 -25.07 6.98
CA SER A 101 45.59 -26.08 5.98
C SER A 101 46.68 -27.18 5.89
N PRO A 102 46.36 -28.45 5.55
CA PRO A 102 46.44 -28.85 4.14
C PRO A 102 45.43 -29.93 3.66
N THR A 103 45.02 -29.75 2.40
CA THR A 103 44.88 -30.71 1.27
C THR A 103 44.80 -32.23 1.52
N ALA A 104 43.71 -32.89 1.04
CA ALA A 104 43.75 -33.99 0.04
C ALA A 104 42.36 -34.58 -0.33
N SER A 105 42.19 -34.81 -1.64
CA SER A 105 41.16 -35.54 -2.45
C SER A 105 41.00 -37.04 -2.11
N PRO A 106 40.17 -37.88 -2.80
CA PRO A 106 38.97 -37.66 -3.62
C PRO A 106 37.77 -38.60 -3.25
N SER A 107 36.65 -38.40 -3.97
CA SER A 107 35.44 -39.22 -4.19
C SER A 107 35.54 -40.75 -3.99
N PRO A 108 34.45 -41.40 -3.53
CA PRO A 108 33.70 -42.19 -4.51
C PRO A 108 32.20 -41.86 -4.60
N SER A 109 31.73 -41.92 -5.84
CA SER A 109 30.35 -41.90 -6.29
C SER A 109 29.52 -43.04 -5.67
N PRO A 110 28.34 -42.76 -5.11
CA PRO A 110 27.26 -43.72 -5.08
C PRO A 110 26.40 -43.59 -6.35
N THR A 111 26.38 -44.69 -7.07
CA THR A 111 25.45 -45.18 -8.10
C THR A 111 24.05 -44.54 -8.11
N PRO A 112 23.49 -44.19 -9.29
CA PRO A 112 22.08 -43.80 -9.42
C PRO A 112 21.17 -45.02 -9.28
N THR A 113 20.44 -45.11 -8.18
CA THR A 113 19.37 -46.10 -7.96
C THR A 113 18.06 -45.59 -8.58
N PRO A 114 17.22 -46.46 -9.18
CA PRO A 114 16.25 -46.08 -10.20
C PRO A 114 15.05 -45.29 -9.69
N THR A 115 14.65 -44.37 -10.56
CA THR A 115 13.33 -43.76 -10.76
C THR A 115 12.18 -44.48 -10.04
N ASP A 116 11.72 -43.90 -8.92
CA ASP A 116 10.37 -44.13 -8.44
C ASP A 116 9.39 -43.43 -9.39
N SER A 117 8.64 -44.28 -10.08
CA SER A 117 7.51 -43.96 -10.93
C SER A 117 6.52 -43.04 -10.22
N PRO A 118 6.17 -41.85 -10.73
CA PRO A 118 5.11 -41.06 -10.13
C PRO A 118 3.79 -41.82 -10.26
N SER A 119 3.30 -42.27 -9.11
CA SER A 119 1.95 -42.79 -8.89
C SER A 119 0.92 -41.82 -9.51
N PRO A 120 -0.09 -42.33 -10.23
CA PRO A 120 -1.01 -41.49 -10.99
C PRO A 120 -1.76 -40.51 -10.09
N ALA A 121 -1.85 -39.28 -10.60
CA ALA A 121 -2.51 -38.14 -10.01
C ALA A 121 -3.82 -38.55 -9.32
N ALA A 122 -3.84 -38.35 -7.99
CA ALA A 122 -5.07 -38.34 -7.23
C ALA A 122 -5.97 -37.27 -7.86
N SER A 123 -7.04 -37.77 -8.49
CA SER A 123 -8.15 -36.99 -9.04
C SER A 123 -8.56 -35.97 -7.99
N ALA A 124 -8.32 -34.69 -8.27
CA ALA A 124 -8.68 -33.58 -7.39
C ALA A 124 -10.21 -33.57 -7.27
N SER A 125 -10.69 -34.14 -6.16
CA SER A 125 -12.06 -33.96 -5.70
C SER A 125 -12.29 -32.46 -5.58
N ALA A 126 -13.16 -31.93 -6.45
CA ALA A 126 -13.41 -30.50 -6.54
C ALA A 126 -13.79 -29.95 -5.16
N ALA A 127 -12.92 -29.12 -4.59
CA ALA A 127 -13.18 -28.48 -3.32
C ALA A 127 -14.49 -27.67 -3.42
N PRO A 128 -15.37 -27.74 -2.40
CA PRO A 128 -16.61 -26.99 -2.43
C PRO A 128 -16.33 -25.49 -2.60
N ALA A 129 -17.18 -24.83 -3.39
CA ALA A 129 -17.06 -23.40 -3.64
C ALA A 129 -17.10 -22.61 -2.31
N PRO A 130 -16.27 -21.57 -2.15
CA PRO A 130 -16.22 -20.79 -0.91
C PRO A 130 -17.54 -20.04 -0.68
N VAL A 131 -18.11 -20.19 0.51
CA VAL A 131 -19.39 -19.53 0.88
C VAL A 131 -19.09 -18.16 1.49
N VAL A 132 -19.57 -17.10 0.84
CA VAL A 132 -19.50 -15.72 1.35
C VAL A 132 -20.66 -15.49 2.33
N PRO A 133 -20.42 -15.07 3.59
CA PRO A 133 -21.51 -14.84 4.54
C PRO A 133 -22.35 -13.63 4.12
N ALA A 134 -23.67 -13.70 4.33
CA ALA A 134 -24.62 -12.67 3.85
C ALA A 134 -24.36 -11.26 4.41
N ASN A 135 -23.77 -11.17 5.61
CA ASN A 135 -23.39 -9.92 6.24
C ASN A 135 -22.01 -9.39 5.79
N ALA A 136 -21.22 -10.16 5.05
CA ALA A 136 -19.93 -9.72 4.51
C ALA A 136 -20.09 -8.53 3.55
N LYS A 137 -19.09 -7.65 3.54
CA LYS A 137 -19.02 -6.50 2.63
C LYS A 137 -17.66 -6.47 1.97
N ALA A 138 -17.62 -6.54 0.64
CA ALA A 138 -16.36 -6.51 -0.08
C ALA A 138 -15.63 -5.18 0.19
N LEU A 139 -14.33 -5.27 0.45
CA LEU A 139 -13.47 -4.09 0.43
C LEU A 139 -13.27 -3.66 -1.01
N THR A 140 -13.20 -2.36 -1.24
CA THR A 140 -13.03 -1.80 -2.58
C THR A 140 -11.87 -0.82 -2.66
N VAL A 141 -11.12 -0.88 -3.75
CA VAL A 141 -10.09 0.09 -4.13
C VAL A 141 -10.58 0.77 -5.41
N ALA A 142 -10.75 2.09 -5.37
CA ALA A 142 -11.28 2.86 -6.49
C ALA A 142 -12.59 2.28 -7.09
N GLY A 143 -13.48 1.76 -6.23
CA GLY A 143 -14.78 1.21 -6.61
C GLY A 143 -14.77 -0.24 -7.12
N LYS A 144 -13.61 -0.91 -7.15
CA LYS A 144 -13.48 -2.33 -7.53
C LYS A 144 -13.16 -3.18 -6.31
N SER A 145 -13.68 -4.40 -6.24
CA SER A 145 -13.40 -5.33 -5.15
C SER A 145 -11.91 -5.60 -5.02
N LEU A 146 -11.37 -5.50 -3.81
CA LEU A 146 -9.97 -5.80 -3.52
C LEU A 146 -9.73 -7.30 -3.65
N THR A 147 -8.93 -7.69 -4.63
CA THR A 147 -8.57 -9.09 -4.88
C THR A 147 -7.11 -9.42 -4.52
N THR A 148 -6.79 -10.71 -4.42
CA THR A 148 -5.42 -11.19 -4.16
C THR A 148 -4.42 -10.73 -5.22
N SER A 149 -4.82 -10.61 -6.47
CA SER A 149 -3.95 -10.18 -7.58
C SER A 149 -3.65 -8.68 -7.55
N GLU A 150 -4.50 -7.89 -6.90
CA GLU A 150 -4.35 -6.43 -6.81
C GLU A 150 -3.38 -6.00 -5.70
N LEU A 151 -3.08 -6.88 -4.74
CA LEU A 151 -2.21 -6.56 -3.61
C LEU A 151 -1.13 -7.63 -3.41
N ALA A 152 0.12 -7.26 -3.67
CA ALA A 152 1.28 -8.11 -3.42
C ALA A 152 1.47 -8.37 -1.92
N ILE A 153 2.10 -9.50 -1.57
CA ILE A 153 2.44 -9.82 -0.18
C ILE A 153 3.39 -8.75 0.37
N GLY A 154 3.09 -8.24 1.57
CA GLY A 154 3.81 -7.16 2.22
C GLY A 154 3.39 -5.75 1.78
N ALA A 155 2.58 -5.62 0.71
CA ALA A 155 2.07 -4.33 0.27
C ALA A 155 0.84 -3.89 1.08
N THR A 156 0.65 -2.57 1.13
CA THR A 156 -0.49 -1.93 1.79
C THR A 156 -1.20 -1.01 0.80
N THR A 157 -2.54 -1.04 0.80
CA THR A 157 -3.38 -0.16 -0.02
C THR A 157 -4.50 0.46 0.80
N ALA A 158 -5.01 1.61 0.37
CA ALA A 158 -6.22 2.20 0.94
C ALA A 158 -7.45 1.57 0.30
N ALA A 159 -8.38 1.08 1.13
CA ALA A 159 -9.63 0.49 0.68
C ALA A 159 -10.81 1.04 1.49
N THR A 160 -12.01 0.84 0.96
CA THR A 160 -13.26 1.23 1.63
C THR A 160 -14.29 0.11 1.61
N PHE A 161 -15.20 0.12 2.58
CA PHE A 161 -16.35 -0.77 2.63
C PHE A 161 -17.52 -0.09 3.36
N PRO A 162 -18.77 -0.46 3.07
CA PRO A 162 -19.92 0.05 3.81
C PRO A 162 -20.04 -0.62 5.20
N LYS A 163 -20.21 0.19 6.24
CA LYS A 163 -20.49 -0.24 7.63
C LYS A 163 -21.57 0.66 8.20
N ASN A 164 -22.68 0.07 8.65
CA ASN A 164 -23.83 0.80 9.22
C ASN A 164 -24.34 1.95 8.32
N GLY A 165 -24.38 1.74 7.01
CA GLY A 165 -24.82 2.75 6.03
C GLY A 165 -23.80 3.85 5.72
N VAL A 166 -22.57 3.78 6.27
CA VAL A 166 -21.50 4.75 6.05
C VAL A 166 -20.31 4.08 5.36
N THR A 167 -19.68 4.78 4.42
CA THR A 167 -18.42 4.32 3.81
C THR A 167 -17.28 4.48 4.82
N THR A 168 -16.66 3.36 5.20
CA THR A 168 -15.54 3.29 6.14
C THR A 168 -14.24 3.08 5.37
N ALA A 169 -13.20 3.84 5.70
CA ALA A 169 -11.87 3.72 5.10
C ALA A 169 -10.93 2.91 5.99
N VAL A 170 -10.07 2.11 5.36
CA VAL A 170 -9.04 1.29 6.01
C VAL A 170 -7.76 1.25 5.16
N LEU A 171 -6.63 1.03 5.82
CA LEU A 171 -5.37 0.63 5.20
C LEU A 171 -5.25 -0.88 5.31
N VAL A 172 -5.27 -1.57 4.17
CA VAL A 172 -5.22 -3.03 4.10
C VAL A 172 -3.81 -3.47 3.74
N THR A 173 -3.19 -4.26 4.60
CA THR A 173 -1.91 -4.90 4.34
C THR A 173 -2.11 -6.38 4.10
N ARG A 174 -1.57 -6.90 3.00
CA ARG A 174 -1.47 -8.34 2.78
C ARG A 174 -0.25 -8.86 3.53
N VAL A 175 -0.45 -9.63 4.59
CA VAL A 175 0.65 -10.10 5.45
C VAL A 175 1.35 -11.30 4.82
N ASP A 176 0.56 -12.25 4.30
CA ASP A 176 1.02 -13.47 3.62
C ASP A 176 0.02 -13.88 2.51
N GLN A 177 0.03 -15.15 2.08
CA GLN A 177 -0.82 -15.63 1.00
C GLN A 177 -2.32 -15.46 1.27
N SER A 178 -2.77 -15.64 2.52
CA SER A 178 -4.18 -15.67 2.92
C SER A 178 -4.54 -14.66 4.02
N THR A 179 -3.54 -14.10 4.71
CA THR A 179 -3.75 -13.20 5.83
C THR A 179 -3.73 -11.74 5.39
N TYR A 180 -4.76 -11.01 5.78
CA TYR A 180 -4.91 -9.58 5.56
C TYR A 180 -5.20 -8.88 6.88
N VAL A 181 -4.68 -7.66 7.02
CA VAL A 181 -4.96 -6.81 8.18
C VAL A 181 -5.49 -5.48 7.67
N ALA A 182 -6.64 -5.04 8.18
CA ALA A 182 -7.26 -3.77 7.84
C ALA A 182 -7.21 -2.82 9.04
N LEU A 183 -6.44 -1.75 8.94
CA LEU A 183 -6.20 -0.79 10.02
C LEU A 183 -6.92 0.53 9.74
N LYS A 184 -7.50 1.16 10.76
CA LYS A 184 -8.09 2.49 10.59
C LYS A 184 -7.00 3.54 10.31
N PRO A 185 -7.15 4.40 9.29
CA PRO A 185 -6.18 5.45 8.95
C PRO A 185 -6.27 6.67 9.87
N VAL A 186 -6.56 6.44 11.16
CA VAL A 186 -6.78 7.49 12.17
C VAL A 186 -5.88 7.21 13.36
N CYS A 187 -4.95 8.13 13.62
CA CYS A 187 -3.95 8.03 14.66
C CYS A 187 -4.62 8.05 16.05
N THR A 188 -4.24 7.10 16.90
CA THR A 188 -4.73 6.96 18.27
C THR A 188 -4.26 8.06 19.23
N HIS A 189 -3.24 8.84 18.86
CA HIS A 189 -2.76 9.97 19.68
C HIS A 189 -3.81 11.11 19.75
N ALA A 190 -4.11 11.71 18.60
CA ALA A 190 -4.92 12.93 18.51
C ALA A 190 -5.92 12.90 17.35
N GLY A 191 -6.14 11.74 16.71
CA GLY A 191 -7.07 11.59 15.60
C GLY A 191 -6.55 12.03 14.23
N GLY A 192 -5.24 12.24 14.09
CA GLY A 192 -4.64 12.68 12.82
C GLY A 192 -4.68 11.59 11.73
N PRO A 193 -4.60 11.97 10.44
CA PRO A 193 -4.59 11.00 9.35
C PRO A 193 -3.26 10.23 9.33
N VAL A 194 -3.36 8.95 8.97
CA VAL A 194 -2.24 8.01 8.89
C VAL A 194 -2.08 7.51 7.46
N GLU A 195 -0.85 7.53 6.96
CA GLU A 195 -0.49 7.15 5.59
C GLU A 195 0.66 6.14 5.57
N LEU A 196 0.80 5.40 4.48
CA LEU A 196 1.94 4.50 4.29
C LEU A 196 3.19 5.31 3.90
N SER A 197 4.29 5.14 4.63
CA SER A 197 5.59 5.73 4.31
C SER A 197 6.73 4.81 4.72
N GLY A 198 7.56 4.40 3.76
CA GLY A 198 8.74 3.57 4.01
C GLY A 198 8.45 2.24 4.71
N GLY A 199 7.33 1.58 4.37
CA GLY A 199 6.94 0.29 4.99
C GLY A 199 6.39 0.41 6.42
N SER A 200 6.08 1.62 6.87
CA SER A 200 5.40 1.90 8.14
C SER A 200 4.20 2.80 7.89
N LEU A 201 3.22 2.77 8.81
CA LEU A 201 2.11 3.70 8.80
C LEU A 201 2.48 4.91 9.65
N VAL A 202 2.40 6.11 9.09
CA VAL A 202 2.89 7.34 9.69
C VAL A 202 1.77 8.36 9.78
N CYS A 203 1.55 8.90 10.99
CA CYS A 203 0.67 10.04 11.20
C CYS A 203 1.37 11.34 10.77
N ILE A 204 0.76 12.10 9.87
CA ILE A 204 1.40 13.31 9.30
C ILE A 204 1.40 14.52 10.25
N TRP A 205 0.68 14.46 11.37
CA TRP A 205 0.62 15.59 12.32
C TRP A 205 1.82 15.63 13.27
N HIS A 206 2.23 14.48 13.78
CA HIS A 206 3.26 14.38 14.84
C HIS A 206 4.20 13.18 14.67
N ASN A 207 4.19 12.54 13.49
CA ASN A 207 5.07 11.43 13.14
C ASN A 207 4.97 10.19 14.05
N SER A 208 3.82 9.92 14.66
CA SER A 208 3.55 8.60 15.24
C SER A 208 3.68 7.53 14.16
N ARG A 209 4.42 6.47 14.43
CA ARG A 209 4.68 5.37 13.49
C ARG A 209 4.03 4.09 14.02
N PHE A 210 3.43 3.34 13.11
CA PHE A 210 2.80 2.07 13.40
C PHE A 210 3.26 1.01 12.40
N ASN A 211 3.31 -0.25 12.85
CA ASN A 211 3.63 -1.38 12.01
C ASN A 211 2.45 -1.67 11.06
N GLN A 212 2.69 -1.68 9.75
CA GLN A 212 1.65 -1.89 8.76
C GLN A 212 0.99 -3.27 8.81
N LYS A 213 1.68 -4.28 9.35
CA LYS A 213 1.19 -5.67 9.45
C LYS A 213 0.41 -5.92 10.73
N THR A 214 0.60 -5.13 11.78
CA THR A 214 0.01 -5.41 13.11
C THR A 214 -0.74 -4.24 13.73
N GLY A 215 -0.54 -3.01 13.23
CA GLY A 215 -1.06 -1.78 13.83
C GLY A 215 -0.32 -1.34 15.10
N ALA A 216 0.65 -2.11 15.58
CA ALA A 216 1.40 -1.81 16.80
C ALA A 216 2.19 -0.51 16.66
N VAL A 217 2.27 0.25 17.76
CA VAL A 217 3.10 1.46 17.82
C VAL A 217 4.57 1.08 17.68
N ILE A 218 5.26 1.72 16.73
CA ILE A 218 6.72 1.67 16.57
C ILE A 218 7.35 2.90 17.21
N ASN A 219 6.71 4.08 17.06
CA ASN A 219 7.19 5.34 17.60
C ASN A 219 6.03 6.27 17.97
N GLY A 220 6.13 6.93 19.12
CA GLY A 220 5.11 7.86 19.64
C GLY A 220 5.01 9.17 18.83
N PRO A 221 4.12 10.09 19.22
CA PRO A 221 3.44 10.17 20.53
C PRO A 221 2.28 9.21 20.80
N ALA A 222 1.73 8.51 19.80
CA ALA A 222 0.73 7.48 20.06
C ALA A 222 1.28 6.39 20.99
N ASP A 223 0.47 5.91 21.93
CA ASP A 223 0.79 4.86 22.90
C ASP A 223 -0.06 3.59 22.71
N SER A 224 -1.06 3.66 21.83
CA SER A 224 -2.02 2.60 21.57
C SER A 224 -1.98 2.21 20.08
N PRO A 225 -2.13 0.92 19.73
CA PRO A 225 -2.11 0.46 18.35
C PRO A 225 -3.27 1.04 17.53
N LEU A 226 -3.12 1.11 16.21
CA LEU A 226 -4.23 1.46 15.33
C LEU A 226 -5.36 0.44 15.47
N PRO A 227 -6.63 0.88 15.56
CA PRO A 227 -7.75 -0.04 15.58
C PRO A 227 -7.83 -0.87 14.29
N THR A 228 -8.14 -2.14 14.44
CA THR A 228 -8.29 -3.11 13.33
C THR A 228 -9.77 -3.31 13.00
N GLU A 229 -10.08 -3.53 11.72
CA GLU A 229 -11.38 -4.00 11.25
C GLU A 229 -11.28 -5.48 10.87
N ASN A 230 -12.32 -6.26 11.17
CA ASN A 230 -12.33 -7.69 10.92
C ASN A 230 -12.51 -7.98 9.43
N VAL A 231 -11.48 -8.57 8.81
CA VAL A 231 -11.46 -8.89 7.38
C VAL A 231 -11.05 -10.34 7.14
N THR A 232 -11.58 -10.92 6.07
CA THR A 232 -11.27 -12.29 5.66
C THR A 232 -11.16 -12.38 4.13
N LEU A 233 -10.30 -13.26 3.65
CA LEU A 233 -10.20 -13.61 2.24
C LEU A 233 -11.20 -14.74 1.95
N ILE A 234 -12.08 -14.54 0.98
CA ILE A 234 -13.04 -15.55 0.52
C ILE A 234 -12.91 -15.68 -0.98
N GLY A 235 -12.49 -16.87 -1.44
CA GLY A 235 -12.04 -17.04 -2.82
C GLY A 235 -10.82 -16.16 -3.08
N ASP A 236 -10.96 -15.19 -3.99
CA ASP A 236 -9.92 -14.23 -4.33
C ASP A 236 -10.17 -12.82 -3.77
N THR A 237 -11.29 -12.59 -3.07
CA THR A 237 -11.78 -11.26 -2.69
C THR A 237 -11.72 -11.06 -1.18
N VAL A 238 -11.31 -9.85 -0.74
CA VAL A 238 -11.23 -9.48 0.67
C VAL A 238 -12.55 -8.86 1.14
N TYR A 239 -13.11 -9.39 2.22
CA TYR A 239 -14.37 -8.94 2.80
C TYR A 239 -14.19 -8.46 4.24
N TYR A 240 -14.89 -7.39 4.59
CA TYR A 240 -15.21 -7.05 5.97
C TYR A 240 -16.31 -7.96 6.48
N VAL A 241 -16.14 -8.47 7.70
CA VAL A 241 -17.14 -9.29 8.39
C VAL A 241 -17.43 -8.63 9.74
N PRO A 242 -18.67 -8.16 9.98
CA PRO A 242 -19.03 -7.45 11.19
C PRO A 242 -18.98 -8.32 12.45
#